data_AF-A0AAF1C3N5-F1
#
_entry.id   AF-A0AAF1C3N5-F1
#
_cell.length_a   1.000
_cell.length_b   1.000
_cell.length_c   1.000
_cell.angle_alpha   90.00
_cell.angle_beta   90.00
_cell.angle_gamma   90.00
#
_symmetry.space_group_name_H-M   'P 1'
#
loop_
_entity.id
_entity.type
_entity.pdbx_description
1 polymer ?
#
loop_
_entity_poly.entity_id
_entity_poly.type
_entity_poly.pdbx_seq_one_letter_code
_entity_poly.pdbx_strand_id
1 'polypeptide(L)'
;MTSDPQDRFDVSIDRVVAGPDDLAVQLPLVARVLRTVPGPDRPDYSIAALRRPLRLRSTVDLLTAAGVDPSGADPRTTSVLDDGSVVGLVYGLVFAPRTAGVVLAEVARWGGTVDVATALVLDPSQMSDRSLRLDKIFYAAVTSVTVSAGA
;
A
#
# COMPACT_ATOMS: atom_id res chain seq x y z
N MET A 1 18.03 4.51 13.44
CA MET A 1 17.27 3.26 13.53
C MET A 1 17.55 2.47 12.27
N THR A 2 18.48 1.53 12.37
CA THR A 2 18.80 0.55 11.33
C THR A 2 17.62 -0.38 11.17
N SER A 3 17.01 -0.41 9.98
CA SER A 3 16.06 -1.45 9.61
C SER A 3 16.74 -2.80 9.79
N ASP A 4 16.21 -3.65 10.66
CA ASP A 4 16.73 -5.00 10.84
C ASP A 4 16.50 -5.77 9.53
N PRO A 5 17.49 -6.47 8.96
CA PRO A 5 17.29 -7.32 7.78
C PRO A 5 16.12 -8.32 7.91
N GLN A 6 15.62 -8.56 9.14
CA GLN A 6 14.43 -9.37 9.44
C GLN A 6 13.08 -8.75 9.02
N ASP A 7 13.01 -7.48 8.61
CA ASP A 7 11.74 -6.81 8.24
C ASP A 7 11.35 -6.96 6.76
N ARG A 8 12.14 -7.70 5.97
CA ARG A 8 11.88 -7.88 4.54
C ARG A 8 11.28 -9.25 4.26
N PHE A 9 10.05 -9.25 3.80
CA PHE A 9 9.29 -10.45 3.46
C PHE A 9 8.34 -10.15 2.30
N ASP A 10 7.84 -11.20 1.67
CA ASP A 10 6.89 -11.07 0.57
C ASP A 10 5.46 -11.23 1.08
N VAL A 11 4.57 -10.45 0.49
CA VAL A 11 3.14 -10.41 0.79
C VAL A 11 2.40 -10.64 -0.53
N SER A 12 1.52 -11.64 -0.56
CA SER A 12 0.55 -11.81 -1.63
C SER A 12 -0.79 -11.24 -1.20
N ILE A 13 -1.38 -10.41 -2.04
CA ILE A 13 -2.75 -9.91 -1.88
C ILE A 13 -3.62 -10.76 -2.78
N ASP A 14 -4.41 -11.64 -2.16
CA ASP A 14 -5.18 -12.64 -2.89
C ASP A 14 -6.68 -12.31 -2.90
N ARG A 15 -7.12 -11.40 -2.01
CA ARG A 15 -8.53 -11.04 -1.88
C ARG A 15 -8.73 -9.59 -1.43
N VAL A 16 -9.72 -8.92 -2.03
CA VAL A 16 -10.31 -7.69 -1.47
C VAL A 16 -11.43 -8.08 -0.51
N VAL A 17 -11.35 -7.62 0.74
CA VAL A 17 -12.39 -7.84 1.76
C VAL A 17 -13.44 -6.74 1.69
N ALA A 18 -13.00 -5.48 1.54
CA ALA A 18 -13.84 -4.32 1.31
C ALA A 18 -13.06 -3.27 0.51
N GLY A 19 -13.62 -2.78 -0.59
CA GLY A 19 -12.95 -1.83 -1.47
C GLY A 19 -13.53 -1.85 -2.88
N PRO A 20 -12.92 -1.12 -3.83
CA PRO A 20 -13.40 -1.04 -5.21
C PRO A 20 -13.15 -2.33 -6.00
N ASP A 21 -14.08 -2.67 -6.89
CA ASP A 21 -13.97 -3.83 -7.79
C ASP A 21 -12.75 -3.74 -8.72
N ASP A 22 -12.34 -2.52 -9.07
CA ASP A 22 -11.14 -2.24 -9.89
C ASP A 22 -9.84 -2.79 -9.27
N LEU A 23 -9.76 -2.89 -7.93
CA LEU A 23 -8.63 -3.54 -7.27
C LEU A 23 -8.75 -5.07 -7.37
N ALA A 24 -9.95 -5.62 -7.21
CA ALA A 24 -10.20 -7.06 -7.19
C ALA A 24 -9.82 -7.74 -8.52
N VAL A 25 -10.09 -7.08 -9.66
CA VAL A 25 -9.74 -7.61 -10.99
C VAL A 25 -8.24 -7.63 -11.30
N GLN A 26 -7.42 -6.97 -10.47
CA GLN A 26 -5.95 -6.92 -10.62
C GLN A 26 -5.22 -7.93 -9.74
N LEU A 27 -5.95 -8.69 -8.91
CA LEU A 27 -5.37 -9.71 -8.05
C LEU A 27 -4.99 -10.98 -8.85
N PRO A 28 -3.99 -11.76 -8.39
CA PRO A 28 -3.18 -11.53 -7.20
C PRO A 28 -2.09 -10.48 -7.41
N LEU A 29 -1.80 -9.71 -6.36
CA LEU A 29 -0.69 -8.76 -6.33
C LEU A 29 0.40 -9.26 -5.37
N VAL A 30 1.66 -9.18 -5.80
CA VAL A 30 2.78 -9.55 -4.94
C VAL A 30 3.60 -8.31 -4.63
N ALA A 31 3.83 -8.06 -3.34
CA ALA A 31 4.63 -6.96 -2.85
C ALA A 31 5.72 -7.44 -1.88
N ARG A 32 6.87 -6.79 -1.92
CA ARG A 32 7.97 -6.99 -0.98
C ARG A 32 7.89 -5.90 0.08
N VAL A 33 7.70 -6.26 1.35
CA VAL A 33 7.83 -5.30 2.45
C VAL A 33 9.28 -4.89 2.57
N LEU A 34 9.51 -3.57 2.60
CA LEU A 34 10.85 -2.97 2.62
C LEU A 34 11.25 -2.51 4.00
N ARG A 35 10.30 -1.95 4.74
CA ARG A 35 10.46 -1.46 6.11
C ARG A 35 9.12 -1.31 6.80
N THR A 36 9.19 -1.19 8.11
CA THR A 36 8.06 -0.86 8.98
C THR A 36 8.28 0.52 9.60
N VAL A 37 7.22 1.33 9.67
CA VAL A 37 7.20 2.66 10.29
C VAL A 37 6.25 2.62 11.48
N PRO A 38 6.67 3.09 12.67
CA PRO A 38 5.79 3.12 13.83
C PRO A 38 4.52 3.94 13.56
N GLY A 39 3.37 3.34 13.84
CA GLY A 39 2.10 4.06 13.89
C GLY A 39 1.93 4.79 15.22
N PRO A 40 1.11 5.86 15.29
CA PRO A 40 0.88 6.60 16.53
C PRO A 40 0.29 5.73 17.65
N ASP A 41 -0.55 4.74 17.31
CA ASP A 41 -1.29 3.93 18.30
C ASP A 41 -1.00 2.42 18.23
N ARG A 42 -0.10 1.97 17.34
CA ARG A 42 0.08 0.55 16.94
C ARG A 42 -1.25 -0.06 16.44
N PRO A 43 -1.35 -0.40 15.15
CA PRO A 43 -0.33 -1.19 14.50
C PRO A 43 0.66 -0.36 13.68
N ASP A 44 1.84 -0.94 13.46
CA ASP A 44 2.86 -0.31 12.64
C ASP A 44 2.49 -0.39 11.15
N TYR A 45 2.94 0.60 10.38
CA TYR A 45 2.74 0.67 8.94
C TYR A 45 3.85 -0.07 8.21
N SER A 46 3.53 -1.08 7.41
CA SER A 46 4.49 -1.73 6.53
C SER A 46 4.49 -1.06 5.16
N ILE A 47 5.64 -0.55 4.74
CA ILE A 47 5.84 0.04 3.41
C ILE A 47 6.37 -1.06 2.49
N ALA A 48 5.66 -1.30 1.39
CA ALA A 48 5.94 -2.40 0.46
C ALA A 48 6.07 -1.92 -0.99
N ALA A 49 6.95 -2.56 -1.74
CA ALA A 49 7.08 -2.35 -3.18
C ALA A 49 6.40 -3.49 -3.94
N LEU A 50 5.50 -3.15 -4.85
CA LEU A 50 4.88 -4.09 -5.77
C LEU A 50 5.90 -4.65 -6.76
N ARG A 51 5.82 -5.95 -7.04
CA ARG A 51 6.65 -6.59 -8.09
C ARG A 51 6.20 -6.20 -9.50
N ARG A 52 4.92 -5.88 -9.67
CA ARG A 52 4.33 -5.36 -10.91
C ARG A 52 3.40 -4.20 -10.55
N PRO A 53 3.41 -3.09 -11.31
CA PRO A 53 2.61 -1.93 -10.96
C PRO A 53 1.12 -2.25 -11.02
N LEU A 54 0.38 -1.70 -10.07
CA LEU A 54 -1.07 -1.67 -10.08
C LEU A 54 -1.55 -0.48 -10.91
N ARG A 55 -2.60 -0.65 -11.69
CA ARG A 55 -3.27 0.44 -12.40
C ARG A 55 -4.24 1.14 -11.48
N LEU A 56 -4.03 2.44 -11.30
CA LEU A 56 -4.97 3.35 -10.66
C LEU A 56 -5.95 3.87 -11.72
N ARG A 57 -7.23 3.84 -11.36
CA ARG A 57 -8.31 4.58 -12.02
C ARG A 57 -9.11 5.28 -10.94
N SER A 58 -9.19 6.60 -11.01
CA SER A 58 -9.90 7.43 -10.04
C SER A 58 -10.31 8.75 -10.71
N THR A 59 -10.78 9.71 -9.92
CA THR A 59 -11.02 11.09 -10.34
C THR A 59 -10.32 12.05 -9.38
N VAL A 60 -10.08 13.28 -9.83
CA VAL A 60 -9.54 14.34 -8.97
C VAL A 60 -10.41 14.52 -7.74
N ASP A 61 -11.74 14.56 -7.92
CA ASP A 61 -12.70 14.73 -6.82
C ASP A 61 -12.58 13.63 -5.75
N LEU A 62 -12.46 12.36 -6.16
CA LEU A 62 -12.33 11.23 -5.22
C LEU A 62 -11.01 11.29 -4.45
N LEU A 63 -9.91 11.64 -5.12
CA LEU A 63 -8.60 11.77 -4.47
C LEU A 63 -8.59 12.95 -3.51
N THR A 64 -9.11 14.10 -3.92
CA THR A 64 -9.17 15.31 -3.07
C THR A 64 -10.09 15.12 -1.87
N ALA A 65 -11.23 14.44 -2.02
CA ALA A 65 -12.10 14.09 -0.90
C ALA A 65 -11.40 13.17 0.12
N ALA A 66 -10.41 12.38 -0.33
CA ALA A 66 -9.56 11.56 0.53
C ALA A 66 -8.32 12.29 1.08
N GLY A 67 -8.18 13.61 0.83
CA GLY A 67 -7.04 14.41 1.27
C GLY A 67 -5.78 14.25 0.42
N VAL A 68 -5.89 13.67 -0.77
CA VAL A 68 -4.80 13.49 -1.71
C VAL A 68 -4.85 14.57 -2.78
N ASP A 69 -3.73 15.25 -2.99
CA ASP A 69 -3.56 16.19 -4.08
C ASP A 69 -2.87 15.52 -5.28
N PRO A 70 -3.59 15.19 -6.38
CA PRO A 70 -2.99 14.57 -7.55
C PRO A 70 -2.09 15.53 -8.36
N SER A 71 -2.12 16.85 -8.09
CA SER A 71 -1.29 17.82 -8.82
C SER A 71 0.21 17.65 -8.53
N GLY A 72 0.55 17.09 -7.37
CA GLY A 72 1.93 16.75 -6.98
C GLY A 72 2.38 15.36 -7.42
N ALA A 73 1.52 14.57 -8.07
CA ALA A 73 1.87 13.21 -8.49
C ALA A 73 2.91 13.22 -9.63
N ASP A 74 3.79 12.21 -9.65
CA ASP A 74 4.81 12.12 -10.71
C ASP A 74 4.14 11.92 -12.08
N PRO A 75 4.34 12.84 -13.06
CA PRO A 75 3.71 12.75 -14.37
C PRO A 75 4.14 11.52 -15.17
N ARG A 76 5.22 10.83 -14.78
CA ARG A 76 5.66 9.57 -15.40
C ARG A 76 4.79 8.38 -14.98
N THR A 77 4.15 8.48 -13.83
CA THR A 77 3.35 7.40 -13.25
C THR A 77 1.88 7.74 -13.17
N THR A 78 1.51 9.02 -13.16
CA THR A 78 0.13 9.47 -12.97
C THR A 78 -0.20 10.56 -13.99
N SER A 79 -1.39 10.50 -14.56
CA SER A 79 -1.89 11.50 -15.50
C SER A 79 -3.32 11.89 -15.13
N VAL A 80 -3.57 13.19 -15.11
CA VAL A 80 -4.90 13.77 -14.99
C VAL A 80 -5.37 14.11 -16.40
N LEU A 81 -6.53 13.60 -16.79
CA LEU A 81 -7.15 13.85 -18.08
C LEU A 81 -8.04 15.11 -18.00
N ASP A 82 -8.37 15.68 -19.16
CA ASP A 82 -9.17 16.91 -19.26
C ASP A 82 -10.58 16.76 -18.65
N ASP A 83 -11.10 15.54 -18.57
CA ASP A 83 -12.40 15.22 -17.96
C ASP A 83 -12.34 15.04 -16.43
N GLY A 84 -11.17 15.26 -15.82
CA GLY A 84 -10.95 15.08 -14.39
C GLY A 84 -10.66 13.63 -13.96
N SER A 85 -10.60 12.69 -14.90
CA SER A 85 -10.15 11.32 -14.63
C SER A 85 -8.67 11.30 -14.27
N VAL A 86 -8.30 10.43 -13.33
CA VAL A 86 -6.91 10.18 -12.93
C VAL A 86 -6.57 8.74 -13.23
N VAL A 87 -5.53 8.55 -14.05
CA VAL A 87 -5.00 7.24 -14.40
C VAL A 87 -3.54 7.17 -13.96
N GLY A 88 -3.10 6.01 -13.46
CA GLY A 88 -1.71 5.89 -13.08
C GLY A 88 -1.22 4.47 -12.82
N LEU A 89 0.07 4.38 -12.52
CA LEU A 89 0.80 3.18 -12.14
C LEU A 89 1.32 3.34 -10.71
N VAL A 90 0.84 2.48 -9.83
CA VAL A 90 1.22 2.43 -8.42
C VAL A 90 2.25 1.33 -8.23
N TYR A 91 3.42 1.70 -7.69
CA TYR A 91 4.51 0.77 -7.38
C TYR A 91 4.67 0.53 -5.87
N GLY A 92 4.11 1.39 -5.03
CA GLY A 92 4.23 1.29 -3.58
C GLY A 92 2.87 1.04 -2.93
N LEU A 93 2.89 0.27 -1.85
CA LEU A 93 1.75 0.04 -0.97
C LEU A 93 2.13 0.34 0.48
N VAL A 94 1.12 0.68 1.26
CA VAL A 94 1.21 0.73 2.73
C VAL A 94 0.18 -0.23 3.30
N PHE A 95 0.61 -1.10 4.20
CA PHE A 95 -0.25 -2.01 4.94
C PHE A 95 -0.33 -1.62 6.40
N ALA A 96 -1.52 -1.67 6.97
CA ALA A 96 -1.73 -1.61 8.42
C ALA A 96 -2.63 -2.78 8.86
N PRO A 97 -2.19 -3.67 9.76
CA PRO A 97 -3.04 -4.66 10.39
C PRO A 97 -4.34 -4.07 10.91
N ARG A 98 -5.44 -4.82 10.81
CA ARG A 98 -6.74 -4.41 11.35
C ARG A 98 -6.96 -4.85 12.80
N THR A 99 -6.09 -5.71 13.32
CA THR A 99 -6.17 -6.28 14.67
C THR A 99 -5.06 -5.73 15.53
N ALA A 100 -5.41 -5.19 16.70
CA ALA A 100 -4.45 -4.65 17.65
C ALA A 100 -3.43 -5.72 18.08
N GLY A 101 -2.16 -5.32 18.18
CA GLY A 101 -1.06 -6.22 18.55
C GLY A 101 -0.54 -7.10 17.41
N VAL A 102 -1.17 -7.13 16.24
CA VAL A 102 -0.65 -7.89 15.10
C VAL A 102 0.50 -7.15 14.44
N VAL A 103 1.59 -7.88 14.20
CA VAL A 103 2.78 -7.41 13.46
C VAL A 103 2.95 -8.29 12.22
N LEU A 104 2.95 -7.70 11.02
CA LEU A 104 3.05 -8.48 9.76
C LEU A 104 4.30 -9.38 9.71
N ALA A 105 5.44 -8.89 10.23
CA ALA A 105 6.68 -9.67 10.27
C ALA A 105 6.54 -10.94 11.14
N GLU A 106 5.72 -10.92 12.19
CA GLU A 106 5.43 -12.11 12.99
C GLU A 106 4.50 -13.07 12.25
N VAL A 107 3.49 -12.56 11.53
CA VAL A 107 2.65 -13.38 10.65
C VAL A 107 3.50 -14.10 9.60
N ALA A 108 4.50 -13.42 9.03
CA ALA A 108 5.45 -14.00 8.08
C ALA A 108 6.19 -15.22 8.62
N ARG A 109 6.56 -15.21 9.91
CA ARG A 109 7.33 -16.27 10.57
C ARG A 109 6.54 -17.57 10.70
N TRP A 110 5.24 -17.46 10.93
CA TRP A 110 4.37 -18.62 11.13
C TRP A 110 3.67 -19.08 9.84
N GLY A 111 3.69 -18.25 8.80
CA GLY A 111 2.96 -18.48 7.56
C GLY A 111 1.45 -18.33 7.80
N GLY A 112 0.88 -17.22 7.36
CA GLY A 112 -0.53 -16.95 7.64
C GLY A 112 -1.12 -15.86 6.77
N THR A 113 -2.44 -15.77 6.86
CA THR A 113 -3.24 -14.74 6.21
C THR A 113 -3.76 -13.76 7.26
N VAL A 114 -3.71 -12.47 6.94
CA VAL A 114 -4.20 -11.39 7.82
C VAL A 114 -4.92 -10.33 7.00
N ASP A 115 -5.98 -9.77 7.56
CA ASP A 115 -6.66 -8.62 6.95
C ASP A 115 -5.96 -7.31 7.33
N VAL A 116 -5.66 -6.51 6.31
CA VAL A 116 -4.93 -5.25 6.44
C VAL A 116 -5.66 -4.13 5.72
N ALA A 117 -5.64 -2.93 6.31
CA ALA A 117 -5.88 -1.71 5.56
C ALA A 117 -4.74 -1.54 4.54
N THR A 118 -5.09 -1.33 3.28
CA THR A 118 -4.18 -1.19 2.15
C THR A 118 -4.35 0.19 1.55
N ALA A 119 -3.25 0.95 1.51
CA ALA A 119 -3.18 2.23 0.83
C ALA A 119 -2.18 2.18 -0.32
N LEU A 120 -2.50 2.90 -1.39
CA LEU A 120 -1.66 3.09 -2.58
C LEU A 120 -0.70 4.25 -2.32
N VAL A 121 0.58 4.06 -2.65
CA VAL A 121 1.56 5.17 -2.63
C VAL A 121 1.46 5.90 -3.96
N LEU A 122 1.01 7.14 -3.92
CA LEU A 122 0.79 7.97 -5.11
C LEU A 122 1.98 8.90 -5.41
N ASP A 123 2.71 9.31 -4.36
CA ASP A 123 4.01 9.97 -4.48
C ASP A 123 5.14 8.96 -4.15
N PRO A 124 5.92 8.51 -5.15
CA PRO A 124 6.98 7.51 -4.95
C PRO A 124 8.06 7.92 -3.94
N SER A 125 8.24 9.21 -3.63
CA SER A 125 9.22 9.66 -2.62
C SER A 125 8.91 9.10 -1.23
N GLN A 126 7.64 8.76 -0.94
CA GLN A 126 7.23 8.06 0.28
C GLN A 126 7.98 6.74 0.48
N MET A 127 8.43 6.10 -0.61
CA MET A 127 9.23 4.87 -0.56
C MET A 127 10.61 5.07 0.06
N SER A 128 11.08 6.31 0.21
CA SER A 128 12.36 6.65 0.86
C SER A 128 12.20 7.54 2.11
N ASP A 129 11.03 8.16 2.30
CA ASP A 129 10.75 9.01 3.45
C ASP A 129 10.91 8.27 4.80
N ARG A 130 11.44 8.97 5.80
CA ARG A 130 11.66 8.40 7.15
C ARG A 130 10.38 8.18 7.93
N SER A 131 9.33 8.94 7.62
CA SER A 131 8.01 8.84 8.23
C SER A 131 6.95 8.60 7.17
N LEU A 132 5.81 8.04 7.57
CA LEU A 132 4.64 7.94 6.71
C LEU A 132 3.96 9.31 6.62
N ARG A 133 3.72 9.78 5.40
CA ARG A 133 3.00 11.01 5.09
C ARG A 133 1.66 10.64 4.46
N LEU A 134 0.58 10.97 5.16
CA LEU A 134 -0.78 10.58 4.74
C LEU A 134 -1.22 11.31 3.46
N ASP A 135 -0.69 12.50 3.19
CA ASP A 135 -0.89 13.29 1.97
C ASP A 135 -0.29 12.64 0.72
N LYS A 136 0.56 11.61 0.87
CA LYS A 136 1.24 10.90 -0.23
C LYS A 136 0.61 9.55 -0.57
N ILE A 137 -0.39 9.13 0.20
CA ILE A 137 -1.03 7.81 0.07
C ILE A 137 -2.54 7.95 -0.09
N PHE A 138 -3.14 6.96 -0.71
CA PHE A 138 -4.58 6.87 -0.87
C PHE A 138 -5.10 5.55 -0.31
N TYR A 139 -5.97 5.59 0.69
CA TYR A 139 -6.61 4.38 1.20
C TYR A 139 -7.45 3.74 0.10
N ALA A 140 -7.15 2.49 -0.25
CA ALA A 140 -7.84 1.78 -1.32
C ALA A 140 -8.85 0.77 -0.79
N ALA A 141 -8.45 -0.07 0.18
CA ALA A 141 -9.25 -1.22 0.56
C ALA A 141 -8.82 -1.82 1.90
N VAL A 142 -9.68 -2.66 2.46
CA VAL A 142 -9.27 -3.77 3.32
C VAL A 142 -9.00 -4.96 2.41
N THR A 143 -7.80 -5.53 2.50
CA THR A 143 -7.41 -6.71 1.74
C THR A 143 -6.98 -7.83 2.68
N SER A 144 -7.14 -9.07 2.23
CA SER A 144 -6.61 -10.24 2.89
C SER A 144 -5.28 -10.60 2.26
N VAL A 145 -4.23 -10.65 3.07
CA VAL A 145 -2.87 -10.84 2.59
C VAL A 145 -2.22 -12.07 3.19
N THR A 146 -1.60 -12.88 2.34
CA THR A 146 -0.79 -14.03 2.72
C THR A 146 0.65 -13.58 2.88
N VAL A 147 1.24 -13.80 4.05
CA VAL A 147 2.60 -13.37 4.37
C VAL A 147 3.53 -14.58 4.32
N SER A 148 4.60 -14.45 3.53
CA SER A 148 5.62 -15.49 3.37
C SER A 148 6.98 -14.92 3.74
N ALA A 149 7.71 -15.60 4.62
CA ALA A 149 9.12 -15.29 4.87
C ALA A 149 9.87 -15.27 3.53
N GLY A 150 10.51 -14.15 3.21
CA GLY A 150 11.26 -14.02 1.96
C GLY A 150 12.34 -15.11 1.90
N ALA A 151 12.37 -15.85 0.79
CA ALA A 151 13.51 -16.70 0.44
C ALA A 151 14.80 -15.87 0.30
#